data_AF-F9EEM1-F1
#
_entry.id   AF-F9EEM1-F1
#
_cell.length_a   1.000
_cell.length_b   1.000
_cell.length_c   1.000
_cell.angle_alpha   90.00
_cell.angle_beta   90.00
_cell.angle_gamma   90.00
#
_symmetry.space_group_name_H-M   'P 1'
#
loop_
_entity.id
_entity.type
_entity.pdbx_description
1 polymer ?
#
loop_
_entity_poly.entity_id
_entity_poly.type
_entity_poly.pdbx_seq_one_letter_code
_entity_poly.pdbx_strand_id
1 'polypeptide(L)'
;MDVSTSARMKKSPEPFFATYKPGDEQRRFYGRSLLMCAIANTDMNTRYTIADFLIERDALIGPPGSEGHTPLHVLFSHTHRNVARDLTIARWLIDNGVDINATDRRGTVAMCELITGGMSDQELAPLYDLMLAQPDLDLTIANAVGRTPIDIADRLPHRTVITDRMKEYVREHA
;
A
#
# COMPACT_ATOMS: atom_id res chain seq x y z
N MET A 1 -15.04 6.10 -21.14
CA MET A 1 -14.09 5.85 -20.03
C MET A 1 -14.68 4.71 -19.22
N ASP A 2 -13.92 3.65 -19.00
CA ASP A 2 -14.39 2.52 -18.18
C ASP A 2 -14.28 2.83 -16.68
N VAL A 3 -14.94 1.99 -15.86
CA VAL A 3 -15.03 2.12 -14.40
C VAL A 3 -13.66 2.15 -13.72
N SER A 4 -12.68 1.40 -14.22
CA SER A 4 -11.32 1.36 -13.65
C SER A 4 -10.54 2.64 -13.95
N THR A 5 -10.71 3.18 -15.15
CA THR A 5 -10.11 4.44 -15.56
C THR A 5 -10.73 5.61 -14.79
N SER A 6 -12.04 5.60 -14.54
CA SER A 6 -12.67 6.60 -13.67
C SER A 6 -12.20 6.51 -12.24
N ALA A 7 -12.05 5.29 -11.68
CA ALA A 7 -11.56 5.09 -10.31
C ALA A 7 -10.17 5.69 -10.10
N ARG A 8 -9.29 5.57 -11.11
CA ARG A 8 -7.88 5.96 -11.00
C ARG A 8 -7.59 7.41 -11.35
N MET A 9 -8.28 7.98 -12.35
CA MET A 9 -7.83 9.21 -13.02
C MET A 9 -8.70 10.44 -12.75
N LYS A 10 -9.89 10.27 -12.17
CA LYS A 10 -10.81 11.39 -11.94
C LYS A 10 -10.59 11.99 -10.56
N LYS A 11 -10.66 13.33 -10.48
CA LYS A 11 -10.59 14.11 -9.23
C LYS A 11 -11.97 14.29 -8.57
N SER A 12 -12.84 13.32 -8.80
CA SER A 12 -14.20 13.28 -8.27
C SER A 12 -14.70 11.83 -8.37
N PRO A 13 -15.45 11.31 -7.38
CA PRO A 13 -15.91 9.92 -7.37
C PRO A 13 -17.15 9.67 -8.24
N GLU A 14 -17.88 10.70 -8.65
CA GLU A 14 -19.15 10.58 -9.39
C GLU A 14 -19.01 9.82 -10.73
N PRO A 15 -17.95 10.03 -11.55
CA PRO A 15 -17.78 9.24 -12.77
C PRO A 15 -17.58 7.74 -12.51
N PHE A 16 -16.98 7.38 -11.37
CA PHE A 16 -16.88 5.97 -10.96
C PHE A 16 -18.26 5.42 -10.64
N PHE A 17 -19.02 6.10 -9.77
CA PHE A 17 -20.36 5.63 -9.38
C PHE A 17 -21.37 5.62 -10.54
N ALA A 18 -21.24 6.53 -11.51
CA ALA A 18 -22.07 6.55 -12.71
C ALA A 18 -21.81 5.37 -13.67
N THR A 19 -20.63 4.75 -13.60
CA THR A 19 -20.22 3.66 -14.50
C THR A 19 -20.12 2.30 -13.83
N TYR A 20 -19.96 2.27 -12.51
CA TYR A 20 -19.87 1.08 -11.68
C TYR A 20 -21.15 0.23 -11.78
N LYS A 21 -20.96 -1.08 -11.88
CA LYS A 21 -22.03 -2.08 -11.81
C LYS A 21 -21.71 -3.09 -10.71
N PRO A 22 -22.69 -3.55 -9.91
CA PRO A 22 -22.47 -4.62 -8.94
C PRO A 22 -21.79 -5.84 -9.58
N GLY A 23 -20.79 -6.39 -8.90
CA GLY A 23 -19.91 -7.44 -9.40
C GLY A 23 -18.62 -6.91 -10.04
N ASP A 24 -18.52 -5.63 -10.40
CA ASP A 24 -17.27 -5.05 -10.89
C ASP A 24 -16.16 -5.06 -9.83
N GLU A 25 -16.51 -4.98 -8.55
CA GLU A 25 -15.60 -5.09 -7.40
C GLU A 25 -14.87 -6.44 -7.34
N GLN A 26 -15.45 -7.49 -7.94
CA GLN A 26 -14.85 -8.83 -8.01
C GLN A 26 -14.08 -9.08 -9.33
N ARG A 27 -14.00 -8.07 -10.21
CA ARG A 27 -13.41 -8.19 -11.54
C ARG A 27 -12.04 -7.50 -11.62
N ARG A 28 -11.25 -7.92 -12.61
CA ARG A 28 -9.99 -7.28 -12.98
C ARG A 28 -10.14 -6.48 -14.26
N PHE A 29 -9.45 -5.34 -14.30
CA PHE A 29 -9.39 -4.41 -15.41
C PHE A 29 -7.92 -4.13 -15.71
N TYR A 30 -7.46 -4.49 -16.92
CA TYR A 30 -6.05 -4.39 -17.31
C TYR A 30 -5.10 -5.09 -16.31
N GLY A 31 -5.56 -6.22 -15.75
CA GLY A 31 -4.81 -6.98 -14.75
C GLY A 31 -4.85 -6.41 -13.33
N ARG A 32 -5.58 -5.33 -13.06
CA ARG A 32 -5.69 -4.73 -11.72
C ARG A 32 -7.10 -4.87 -11.18
N SER A 33 -7.25 -5.02 -9.87
CA SER A 33 -8.55 -4.87 -9.23
C SER A 33 -9.03 -3.42 -9.26
N LEU A 34 -10.34 -3.21 -9.10
CA LEU A 34 -10.87 -1.86 -8.89
C LEU A 34 -10.31 -1.21 -7.63
N LEU A 35 -10.11 -1.99 -6.55
CA LEU A 35 -9.54 -1.47 -5.31
C LEU A 35 -8.14 -0.90 -5.55
N MET A 36 -7.28 -1.64 -6.25
CA MET A 36 -5.94 -1.14 -6.61
C MET A 36 -6.00 0.11 -7.50
N CYS A 37 -6.96 0.19 -8.43
CA CYS A 37 -7.17 1.38 -9.26
C CYS A 37 -7.62 2.59 -8.43
N ALA A 38 -8.51 2.39 -7.46
CA ALA A 38 -8.96 3.43 -6.54
C ALA A 38 -7.81 3.92 -5.64
N ILE A 39 -7.06 2.99 -5.03
CA ILE A 39 -5.86 3.30 -4.21
C ILE A 39 -4.84 4.09 -5.04
N ALA A 40 -4.68 3.81 -6.33
CA ALA A 40 -3.77 4.53 -7.21
C ALA A 40 -4.20 5.97 -7.55
N ASN A 41 -5.41 6.40 -7.18
CA ASN A 41 -5.89 7.74 -7.48
C ASN A 41 -5.14 8.80 -6.67
N THR A 42 -4.70 9.88 -7.33
CA THR A 42 -3.92 10.95 -6.72
C THR A 42 -4.78 11.98 -5.99
N ASP A 43 -6.09 12.05 -6.29
CA ASP A 43 -7.04 12.86 -5.52
C ASP A 43 -7.46 12.12 -4.25
N MET A 44 -7.12 12.66 -3.08
CA MET A 44 -7.34 12.00 -1.79
C MET A 44 -8.82 11.72 -1.54
N ASN A 45 -9.70 12.69 -1.80
CA ASN A 45 -11.14 12.53 -1.57
C ASN A 45 -11.70 11.39 -2.42
N THR A 46 -11.38 11.38 -3.72
CA THR A 46 -11.84 10.35 -4.65
C THR A 46 -11.25 8.99 -4.30
N ARG A 47 -9.94 8.91 -4.05
CA ARG A 47 -9.24 7.68 -3.63
C ARG A 47 -9.95 7.03 -2.46
N TYR A 48 -10.14 7.78 -1.37
CA TYR A 48 -10.68 7.25 -0.14
C TYR A 48 -12.18 6.95 -0.23
N THR A 49 -12.95 7.75 -0.95
CA THR A 49 -14.39 7.50 -1.15
C THR A 49 -14.61 6.20 -1.91
N ILE A 50 -13.85 5.97 -2.99
CA ILE A 50 -13.99 4.76 -3.80
C ILE A 50 -13.40 3.55 -3.06
N ALA A 51 -12.26 3.70 -2.39
CA ALA A 51 -11.64 2.60 -1.64
C ALA A 51 -12.56 2.08 -0.53
N ASP A 52 -13.15 2.96 0.29
CA ASP A 52 -14.11 2.59 1.33
C ASP A 52 -15.29 1.81 0.73
N PHE A 53 -15.90 2.35 -0.33
CA PHE A 53 -17.04 1.72 -0.99
C PHE A 53 -16.74 0.31 -1.49
N LEU A 54 -15.52 0.10 -2.02
CA LEU A 54 -15.06 -1.19 -2.50
C LEU A 54 -14.73 -2.16 -1.35
N ILE A 55 -14.11 -1.66 -0.28
CA ILE A 55 -13.81 -2.44 0.93
C ILE A 55 -15.10 -2.95 1.59
N GLU A 56 -16.12 -2.11 1.69
CA GLU A 56 -17.45 -2.48 2.21
C GLU A 56 -18.14 -3.59 1.39
N ARG A 57 -17.65 -3.84 0.17
CA ARG A 57 -18.16 -4.86 -0.76
C ARG A 57 -17.21 -6.04 -0.94
N ASP A 58 -16.23 -6.16 -0.05
CA ASP A 58 -15.24 -7.23 -0.07
C ASP A 58 -14.52 -7.34 -1.43
N ALA A 59 -14.15 -6.19 -2.00
CA ALA A 59 -13.61 -6.12 -3.35
C ALA A 59 -12.36 -7.00 -3.51
N LEU A 60 -12.23 -7.64 -4.67
CA LEU A 60 -11.06 -8.43 -5.02
C LEU A 60 -9.77 -7.60 -4.83
N ILE A 61 -8.83 -8.10 -4.03
CA ILE A 61 -7.47 -7.52 -3.95
C ILE A 61 -6.75 -7.73 -5.27
N GLY A 62 -6.77 -8.97 -5.76
CA GLY A 62 -6.13 -9.41 -7.00
C GLY A 62 -4.61 -9.55 -6.87
N PRO A 63 -3.96 -10.14 -7.87
CA PRO A 63 -2.51 -10.26 -7.89
C PRO A 63 -1.85 -8.90 -8.15
N PRO A 64 -0.51 -8.80 -7.97
CA PRO A 64 0.24 -7.59 -8.29
C PRO A 64 0.02 -7.10 -9.73
N GLY A 65 0.20 -5.79 -9.93
CA GLY A 65 0.21 -5.17 -11.26
C GLY A 65 1.39 -5.65 -12.12
N SER A 66 1.45 -5.20 -13.37
CA SER A 66 2.53 -5.60 -14.31
C SER A 66 3.93 -5.41 -13.74
N GLU A 67 4.16 -4.31 -12.99
CA GLU A 67 5.44 -3.97 -12.36
C GLU A 67 5.69 -4.69 -11.02
N GLY A 68 4.84 -5.65 -10.63
CA GLY A 68 4.94 -6.34 -9.35
C GLY A 68 4.42 -5.54 -8.15
N HIS A 69 3.93 -4.31 -8.35
CA HIS A 69 3.31 -3.55 -7.26
C HIS A 69 2.04 -4.26 -6.76
N THR A 70 2.03 -4.62 -5.48
CA THR A 70 0.81 -5.00 -4.74
C THR A 70 -0.02 -3.76 -4.39
N PRO A 71 -1.28 -3.92 -3.94
CA PRO A 71 -2.05 -2.81 -3.40
C PRO A 71 -1.36 -2.08 -2.24
N LEU A 72 -0.57 -2.77 -1.40
CA LEU A 72 0.22 -2.13 -0.34
C LEU A 72 1.33 -1.23 -0.91
N HIS A 73 2.06 -1.65 -1.95
CA HIS A 73 3.04 -0.77 -2.60
C HIS A 73 2.38 0.52 -3.09
N VAL A 74 1.23 0.40 -3.77
CA VAL A 74 0.52 1.57 -4.31
C VAL A 74 -0.02 2.47 -3.20
N LEU A 75 -0.54 1.90 -2.11
CA LEU A 75 -1.00 2.67 -0.96
C LEU A 75 0.16 3.42 -0.30
N PHE A 76 1.29 2.75 -0.11
CA PHE A 76 2.46 3.28 0.57
C PHE A 76 3.33 4.20 -0.28
N SER A 77 3.13 4.29 -1.60
CA SER A 77 3.88 5.21 -2.47
C SER A 77 3.36 6.67 -2.48
N HIS A 78 2.20 6.96 -1.89
CA HIS A 78 1.59 8.31 -1.96
C HIS A 78 2.30 9.36 -1.09
N THR A 79 2.73 10.49 -1.65
CA THR A 79 3.29 11.57 -0.81
C THR A 79 2.21 12.38 -0.08
N HIS A 80 1.03 12.50 -0.66
CA HIS A 80 -0.12 13.19 -0.09
C HIS A 80 -1.18 12.18 0.37
N ARG A 81 -1.30 12.01 1.69
CA ARG A 81 -2.12 10.97 2.31
C ARG A 81 -2.77 11.43 3.61
N ASN A 82 -3.77 10.67 4.04
CA ASN A 82 -4.33 10.70 5.38
C ASN A 82 -3.96 9.37 6.04
N VAL A 83 -3.08 9.42 7.05
CA VAL A 83 -2.53 8.22 7.70
C VAL A 83 -3.62 7.34 8.32
N ALA A 84 -4.66 7.93 8.91
CA ALA A 84 -5.76 7.15 9.50
C ALA A 84 -6.54 6.37 8.45
N ARG A 85 -6.74 6.96 7.26
CA ARG A 85 -7.44 6.30 6.14
C ARG A 85 -6.56 5.22 5.50
N ASP A 86 -5.27 5.51 5.32
CA ASP A 86 -4.31 4.51 4.84
C ASP A 86 -4.19 3.35 5.83
N LEU A 87 -4.25 3.60 7.14
CA LEU A 87 -4.23 2.57 8.17
C LEU A 87 -5.43 1.62 8.05
N THR A 88 -6.63 2.15 7.83
CA THR A 88 -7.83 1.34 7.60
C THR A 88 -7.69 0.46 6.37
N ILE A 89 -7.24 1.04 5.25
CA ILE A 89 -7.06 0.30 3.99
C ILE A 89 -5.97 -0.77 4.14
N ALA A 90 -4.82 -0.41 4.71
CA ALA A 90 -3.70 -1.32 4.91
C ALA A 90 -4.09 -2.50 5.81
N ARG A 91 -4.79 -2.23 6.92
CA ARG A 91 -5.28 -3.27 7.83
C ARG A 91 -6.22 -4.23 7.11
N TRP A 92 -7.20 -3.69 6.38
CA TRP A 92 -8.12 -4.53 5.60
C TRP A 92 -7.39 -5.39 4.56
N LEU A 93 -6.38 -4.83 3.86
CA LEU A 93 -5.58 -5.60 2.90
C LEU A 93 -4.81 -6.75 3.57
N ILE A 94 -4.19 -6.48 4.73
CA ILE A 94 -3.43 -7.48 5.51
C ILE A 94 -4.36 -8.57 6.04
N ASP A 95 -5.48 -8.19 6.65
CA ASP A 95 -6.48 -9.12 7.19
C ASP A 95 -7.08 -10.02 6.08
N ASN A 96 -7.06 -9.56 4.83
CA ASN A 96 -7.52 -10.31 3.65
C ASN A 96 -6.38 -10.94 2.83
N GLY A 97 -5.21 -11.13 3.44
CA GLY A 97 -4.15 -11.99 2.92
C GLY A 97 -3.34 -11.38 1.78
N VAL A 98 -3.23 -10.04 1.71
CA VAL A 98 -2.19 -9.44 0.86
C VAL A 98 -0.81 -9.90 1.35
N ASP A 99 0.04 -10.31 0.42
CA ASP A 99 1.43 -10.62 0.74
C ASP A 99 2.19 -9.33 1.08
N ILE A 100 2.55 -9.16 2.35
CA ILE A 100 3.28 -8.00 2.88
C ILE A 100 4.76 -7.98 2.46
N ASN A 101 5.29 -9.14 2.08
CA ASN A 101 6.69 -9.37 1.71
C ASN A 101 6.87 -9.52 0.19
N ALA A 102 5.78 -9.49 -0.58
CA ALA A 102 5.85 -9.50 -2.03
C ALA A 102 6.77 -8.39 -2.53
N THR A 103 7.57 -8.71 -3.54
CA THR A 103 8.48 -7.75 -4.16
C THR A 103 7.95 -7.23 -5.48
N ASP A 104 8.17 -5.94 -5.75
CA ASP A 104 8.04 -5.39 -7.09
C ASP A 104 9.13 -5.92 -8.05
N ARG A 105 9.12 -5.49 -9.32
CA ARG A 105 10.14 -5.86 -10.31
C ARG A 105 11.57 -5.44 -9.94
N ARG A 106 11.73 -4.52 -9.00
CA ARG A 106 13.03 -4.07 -8.49
C ARG A 106 13.43 -4.84 -7.24
N GLY A 107 12.67 -5.83 -6.79
CA GLY A 107 12.92 -6.55 -5.54
C GLY A 107 12.53 -5.75 -4.29
N THR A 108 11.81 -4.64 -4.45
CA THR A 108 11.42 -3.75 -3.35
C THR A 108 10.15 -4.27 -2.71
N VAL A 109 10.11 -4.33 -1.38
CA VAL A 109 8.89 -4.65 -0.60
C VAL A 109 8.13 -3.39 -0.21
N ALA A 110 6.84 -3.52 0.10
CA ALA A 110 5.98 -2.37 0.39
C ALA A 110 6.47 -1.52 1.57
N MET A 111 7.13 -2.10 2.57
CA MET A 111 7.71 -1.37 3.71
C MET A 111 8.70 -0.28 3.27
N CYS A 112 9.44 -0.50 2.19
CA CYS A 112 10.38 0.49 1.65
C CYS A 112 9.67 1.77 1.15
N GLU A 113 8.45 1.65 0.63
CA GLU A 113 7.67 2.80 0.16
C GLU A 113 7.28 3.72 1.33
N LEU A 114 6.91 3.15 2.49
CA LEU A 114 6.67 3.94 3.70
C LEU A 114 7.93 4.65 4.20
N ILE A 115 9.07 3.96 4.20
CA ILE A 115 10.36 4.51 4.66
C ILE A 115 10.82 5.67 3.77
N THR A 116 10.61 5.57 2.45
CA THR A 116 11.05 6.60 1.50
C THR A 116 10.05 7.75 1.33
N GLY A 117 8.87 7.66 1.95
CA GLY A 117 7.84 8.69 1.92
C GLY A 117 8.27 10.01 2.57
N GLY A 118 7.51 11.08 2.32
CA GLY A 118 7.85 12.44 2.77
C GLY A 118 7.42 12.82 4.20
N MET A 119 6.67 11.97 4.90
CA MET A 119 6.18 12.22 6.26
C MET A 119 7.18 11.75 7.32
N SER A 120 7.17 12.37 8.51
CA SER A 120 8.06 12.00 9.62
C SER A 120 7.76 10.61 10.20
N ASP A 121 8.71 10.04 10.95
CA ASP A 121 8.50 8.76 11.64
C ASP A 121 7.33 8.83 12.64
N GLN A 122 7.15 9.98 13.30
CA GLN A 122 6.05 10.20 14.25
C GLN A 122 4.68 10.14 13.56
N GLU A 123 4.56 10.74 12.37
CA GLU A 123 3.30 10.73 11.62
C GLU A 123 2.99 9.36 11.03
N LEU A 124 4.01 8.62 10.59
CA LEU A 124 3.86 7.28 10.02
C LEU A 124 3.78 6.17 11.08
N ALA A 125 3.99 6.49 12.36
CA ALA A 125 4.02 5.52 13.45
C ALA A 125 2.86 4.51 13.41
N PRO A 126 1.58 4.89 13.18
CA PRO A 126 0.49 3.91 13.14
C PRO A 126 0.63 2.87 12.01
N LEU A 127 1.19 3.26 10.86
CA LEU A 127 1.45 2.34 9.75
C LEU A 127 2.65 1.45 10.03
N TYR A 128 3.68 1.98 10.67
CA TYR A 128 4.81 1.17 11.17
C TYR A 128 4.37 0.16 12.22
N ASP A 129 3.52 0.56 13.16
CA ASP A 129 2.95 -0.33 14.18
C ASP A 129 2.16 -1.46 13.54
N LEU A 130 1.36 -1.17 12.51
CA LEU A 130 0.63 -2.18 11.76
C LEU A 130 1.57 -3.20 11.09
N MET A 131 2.62 -2.72 10.41
CA MET A 131 3.57 -3.60 9.72
C MET A 131 4.38 -4.45 10.71
N LEU A 132 4.96 -3.82 11.74
CA LEU A 132 5.80 -4.48 12.75
C LEU A 132 5.00 -5.40 13.69
N ALA A 133 3.67 -5.32 13.69
CA ALA A 133 2.82 -6.27 14.40
C ALA A 133 2.63 -7.59 13.62
N GLN A 134 2.99 -7.65 12.34
CA GLN A 134 2.86 -8.88 11.55
C GLN A 134 4.02 -9.82 11.90
N PRO A 135 3.77 -11.05 12.37
CA PRO A 135 4.83 -11.97 12.82
C PRO A 135 5.68 -12.53 11.67
N ASP A 136 5.21 -12.42 10.44
CA ASP A 136 5.84 -12.92 9.23
C ASP A 136 6.50 -11.81 8.39
N LEU A 137 6.59 -10.57 8.89
CA LEU A 137 7.24 -9.47 8.16
C LEU A 137 8.75 -9.76 7.99
N ASP A 138 9.19 -9.88 6.74
CA ASP A 138 10.59 -10.14 6.41
C ASP A 138 11.31 -8.83 6.04
N LEU A 139 12.02 -8.28 7.00
CA LEU A 139 12.84 -7.08 6.85
C LEU A 139 14.24 -7.37 6.28
N THR A 140 14.53 -8.60 5.87
CA THR A 140 15.81 -9.03 5.31
C THR A 140 15.79 -9.15 3.79
N ILE A 141 14.62 -8.98 3.16
CA ILE A 141 14.47 -9.01 1.70
C ILE A 141 15.22 -7.83 1.08
N ALA A 142 16.26 -8.14 0.32
CA ALA A 142 17.07 -7.16 -0.40
C ALA A 142 16.54 -6.93 -1.81
N ASN A 143 16.43 -5.65 -2.20
CA ASN A 143 16.08 -5.28 -3.56
C ASN A 143 17.23 -5.53 -4.56
N ALA A 144 17.02 -5.21 -5.84
CA ALA A 144 17.96 -5.46 -6.93
C ALA A 144 19.33 -4.77 -6.78
N VAL A 145 19.46 -3.78 -5.88
CA VAL A 145 20.75 -3.15 -5.55
C VAL A 145 21.32 -3.64 -4.21
N GLY A 146 20.80 -4.74 -3.68
CA GLY A 146 21.27 -5.39 -2.46
C GLY A 146 20.90 -4.64 -1.18
N ARG A 147 19.79 -3.89 -1.15
CA ARG A 147 19.36 -3.13 0.02
C ARG A 147 18.06 -3.66 0.61
N THR A 148 18.09 -3.95 1.89
CA THR A 148 16.91 -4.27 2.73
C THR A 148 16.15 -3.00 3.14
N PRO A 149 14.92 -3.12 3.69
CA PRO A 149 14.24 -1.99 4.33
C PRO A 149 15.11 -1.27 5.37
N ILE A 150 15.88 -2.02 6.18
CA ILE A 150 16.79 -1.46 7.19
C ILE A 150 17.92 -0.67 6.53
N ASP A 151 18.56 -1.22 5.48
CA ASP A 151 19.62 -0.52 4.73
C ASP A 151 19.13 0.77 4.08
N ILE A 152 17.86 0.82 3.67
CA ILE A 152 17.25 2.03 3.11
C ILE A 152 17.05 3.07 4.22
N ALA A 153 16.50 2.67 5.37
CA ALA A 153 16.25 3.57 6.48
C ALA A 153 17.54 4.13 7.11
N ASP A 154 18.59 3.30 7.27
CA ASP A 154 19.91 3.72 7.79
C ASP A 154 20.57 4.83 6.95
N ARG A 155 20.23 4.93 5.66
CA ARG A 155 20.76 5.97 4.76
C ARG A 155 19.99 7.29 4.84
N LEU A 156 18.89 7.34 5.58
CA LEU A 156 18.02 8.49 5.71
C LEU A 156 18.13 9.04 7.14
N PRO A 157 18.83 10.18 7.36
CA PRO A 157 19.09 10.70 8.71
C PRO A 157 17.86 10.97 9.57
N HIS A 158 16.67 11.09 8.95
CA HIS A 158 15.40 11.35 9.62
C HIS A 158 14.58 10.09 9.91
N ARG A 159 15.12 8.90 9.61
CA ARG A 159 14.45 7.58 9.79
C ARG A 159 15.03 6.76 10.95
N THR A 160 15.70 7.42 11.90
CA THR A 160 16.38 6.73 13.00
C THR A 160 15.41 5.92 13.87
N VAL A 161 14.21 6.45 14.15
CA VAL A 161 13.23 5.78 14.99
C VAL A 161 12.74 4.48 14.36
N ILE A 162 12.32 4.51 13.09
CA ILE A 162 11.87 3.27 12.43
C ILE A 162 13.03 2.30 12.20
N THR A 163 14.24 2.80 11.95
CA THR A 163 15.43 1.96 11.81
C THR A 163 15.68 1.13 13.07
N ASP A 164 15.66 1.76 14.25
CA ASP A 164 15.90 1.07 15.52
C ASP A 164 14.82 0.02 15.80
N ARG A 165 13.55 0.37 15.56
CA ARG A 165 12.41 -0.53 15.72
C ARG A 165 12.47 -1.75 14.80
N MET A 166 12.88 -1.55 13.53
CA MET A 166 13.07 -2.65 12.59
C MET A 166 14.22 -3.59 13.02
N LYS A 167 15.33 -3.03 13.51
CA LYS A 167 16.45 -3.81 14.06
C LYS A 167 16.06 -4.58 15.33
N GLU A 168 15.21 -4.02 16.16
CA GLU A 168 14.64 -4.71 17.32
C GLU A 168 13.71 -5.86 16.89
N TYR A 169 12.77 -5.59 15.99
CA TYR A 169 11.87 -6.60 15.45
C TYR A 169 12.63 -7.82 14.90
N VAL A 170 13.67 -7.60 14.07
CA VAL A 170 14.48 -8.70 13.52
C VAL A 170 15.19 -9.48 14.61
N ARG A 171 15.67 -8.84 15.69
CA ARG A 171 16.31 -9.54 16.81
C ARG A 171 15.35 -10.41 17.60
N GLU A 172 14.09 -10.00 17.70
CA GLU A 172 13.04 -10.73 18.43
C GLU A 172 12.46 -11.92 17.65
N HIS A 173 12.60 -11.92 16.33
CA HIS A 173 12.01 -12.91 15.42
C HIS A 173 13.07 -13.73 14.63
N ALA A 174 14.34 -13.67 15.03
CA ALA A 174 15.46 -14.44 14.46
C ALA A 174 15.66 -15.81 15.12
#